data_AF-A0A2T4TTX0-F1
#
_entry.id   AF-A0A2T4TTX0-F1
#
_cell.length_a   1.000
_cell.length_b   1.000
_cell.length_c   1.000
_cell.angle_alpha   90.00
_cell.angle_beta   90.00
_cell.angle_gamma   90.00
#
_symmetry.space_group_name_H-M   'P 1'
#
loop_
_entity.id
_entity.type
_entity.pdbx_description
1 polymer ?
#
loop_
_entity_poly.entity_id
_entity_poly.type
_entity_poly.pdbx_seq_one_letter_code
_entity_poly.pdbx_strand_id
1 'polypeptide(L)'
;MKHKDLAKEYATARLQGRLSGNEVSFSDNKVFTEEDIKAAFNAGRESVVENMPKLKWECEYPYTADEARTPITIFHIFHNDDGFHLAGYGLGLSKMFGTLDEAKRFANEDYKKRIKQALGL
;
A
#
# COMPACT_ATOMS: atom_id res chain seq x y z
N MET A 1 13.05 -4.75 -9.87
CA MET A 1 12.64 -3.59 -10.70
C MET A 1 13.29 -2.35 -10.12
N LYS A 2 13.79 -1.43 -10.97
CA LYS A 2 14.30 -0.13 -10.49
C LYS A 2 13.10 0.78 -10.28
N HIS A 3 12.78 1.14 -9.03
CA HIS A 3 11.68 2.06 -8.75
C HIS A 3 12.03 3.45 -9.32
N LYS A 4 11.12 4.03 -10.11
CA LYS A 4 11.23 5.43 -10.53
C LYS A 4 10.95 6.31 -9.32
N ASP A 5 11.80 7.32 -9.10
CA ASP A 5 11.57 8.34 -8.09
C ASP A 5 10.55 9.37 -8.64
N LEU A 6 9.27 9.04 -8.51
CA LEU A 6 8.17 9.86 -8.99
C LEU A 6 8.15 11.24 -8.30
N ALA A 7 8.52 11.31 -7.02
CA ALA A 7 8.58 12.56 -6.28
C ALA A 7 9.58 13.53 -6.94
N LYS A 8 10.76 13.02 -7.31
CA LYS A 8 11.76 13.77 -8.05
C LYS A 8 11.31 14.14 -9.46
N GLU A 9 10.63 13.25 -10.18
CA GLU A 9 10.11 13.53 -11.52
C GLU A 9 9.11 14.70 -11.51
N TYR A 10 8.13 14.67 -10.59
CA TYR A 10 7.15 15.76 -10.44
C TYR A 10 7.79 17.08 -10.01
N ALA A 11 8.74 17.04 -9.06
CA ALA A 11 9.47 18.21 -8.64
C ALA A 11 10.28 18.83 -9.79
N THR A 12 10.96 18.00 -10.58
CA THR A 12 11.79 18.46 -11.72
C THR A 12 10.93 19.07 -12.82
N ALA A 13 9.79 18.44 -13.14
CA ALA A 13 8.84 18.97 -14.13
C ALA A 13 8.32 20.36 -13.70
N ARG A 14 8.05 20.55 -12.40
CA ARG A 14 7.66 21.84 -11.84
C ARG A 14 8.77 22.89 -11.95
N LEU A 15 10.03 22.52 -11.68
CA LEU A 15 11.17 23.43 -11.85
C LEU A 15 11.36 23.85 -13.31
N GLN A 16 11.27 22.91 -14.24
CA GLN A 16 11.41 23.20 -15.68
C GLN A 16 10.31 24.14 -16.19
N GLY A 17 9.06 23.98 -15.71
CA GLY A 17 7.97 24.93 -15.95
C GLY A 17 8.30 26.35 -15.49
N ARG A 18 8.91 26.50 -14.31
CA ARG A 18 9.38 27.80 -13.79
C ARG A 18 10.49 28.40 -14.65
N LEU A 19 11.53 27.61 -14.96
CA LEU A 19 12.70 28.09 -15.70
C LEU A 19 12.38 28.47 -17.15
N SER A 20 11.37 27.84 -17.75
CA SER A 20 10.94 28.13 -19.13
C SER A 20 10.08 29.40 -19.25
N GLY A 21 9.69 30.04 -18.13
CA GLY A 21 8.84 31.25 -18.15
C GLY A 21 7.40 30.99 -18.59
N ASN A 22 7.02 29.73 -18.82
CA ASN A 22 5.67 29.31 -19.20
C ASN A 22 4.70 29.27 -18.02
N GLU A 23 5.19 29.56 -16.82
CA GLU A 23 4.36 29.54 -15.62
C GLU A 23 3.76 30.92 -15.35
N VAL A 24 2.42 30.96 -15.32
CA VAL A 24 1.66 32.12 -14.85
C VAL A 24 2.06 32.36 -13.41
N SER A 25 2.87 33.40 -13.17
CA SER A 25 3.22 33.90 -11.85
C SER A 25 1.94 34.15 -11.06
N PHE A 26 1.63 33.27 -10.10
CA PHE A 26 0.64 33.58 -9.09
C PHE A 26 1.28 34.57 -8.13
N SER A 27 0.94 35.85 -8.34
CA SER A 27 1.12 37.01 -7.47
C SER A 27 1.29 36.68 -5.98
N ASP A 28 2.30 37.29 -5.34
CA ASP A 28 2.53 37.49 -3.90
C ASP A 28 2.44 36.28 -2.95
N ASN A 29 2.14 35.08 -3.45
CA ASN A 29 2.02 33.87 -2.66
C ASN A 29 3.32 33.07 -2.65
N LYS A 30 3.61 32.43 -1.51
CA LYS A 30 4.76 31.55 -1.35
C LYS A 30 4.56 30.31 -2.24
N VAL A 31 5.28 30.25 -3.36
CA VAL A 31 5.22 29.12 -4.30
C VAL A 31 5.96 27.92 -3.70
N PHE A 32 5.33 26.75 -3.72
CA PHE A 32 5.94 25.49 -3.25
C PHE A 32 7.28 25.21 -3.95
N THR A 33 8.30 24.84 -3.18
CA THR A 33 9.59 24.40 -3.72
C THR A 33 9.53 22.96 -4.20
N GLU A 34 10.59 22.49 -4.85
CA GLU A 34 10.74 21.07 -5.14
C GLU A 34 10.70 20.19 -3.89
N GLU A 35 11.31 20.66 -2.81
CA GLU A 35 11.34 19.99 -1.51
C GLU A 35 9.93 19.90 -0.92
N ASP A 36 9.15 20.99 -0.99
CA ASP A 36 7.76 21.01 -0.55
C ASP A 36 6.93 19.96 -1.33
N ILE A 37 7.14 19.86 -2.65
CA ILE A 37 6.46 18.88 -3.51
C ILE A 37 6.88 17.45 -3.17
N LYS A 38 8.18 17.19 -3.02
CA LYS A 38 8.69 15.87 -2.63
C LYS A 38 8.14 15.45 -1.27
N ALA A 39 8.14 16.36 -0.30
CA ALA A 39 7.62 16.13 1.04
C ALA A 39 6.12 15.83 1.00
N ALA A 40 5.32 16.66 0.32
CA ALA A 40 3.88 16.45 0.19
C ALA A 40 3.53 15.14 -0.54
N PHE A 41 4.26 14.80 -1.60
CA PHE A 41 4.06 13.55 -2.35
C PHE A 41 4.35 12.32 -1.49
N ASN A 42 5.47 12.31 -0.76
CA ASN A 42 5.82 11.20 0.11
C ASN A 42 4.87 11.08 1.31
N ALA A 43 4.54 12.21 1.96
CA ALA A 43 3.55 12.23 3.05
C ALA A 43 2.16 11.74 2.59
N GLY A 44 1.75 12.10 1.38
CA GLY A 44 0.51 11.61 0.77
C GLY A 44 0.53 10.09 0.58
N ARG A 45 1.62 9.54 0.05
CA ARG A 45 1.79 8.09 -0.13
C ARG A 45 1.79 7.34 1.21
N GLU A 46 2.52 7.84 2.20
CA GLU A 46 2.53 7.25 3.54
C GLU A 46 1.13 7.28 4.16
N SER A 47 0.44 8.42 4.08
CA SER A 47 -0.92 8.57 4.60
C SER A 47 -1.91 7.59 3.98
N VAL A 48 -1.83 7.35 2.66
CA VAL A 48 -2.68 6.37 1.97
C VAL A 48 -2.46 4.96 2.52
N VAL A 49 -1.21 4.57 2.78
CA VAL A 49 -0.91 3.22 3.29
C VAL A 49 -1.26 3.08 4.76
N GLU A 50 -1.02 4.11 5.57
CA GLU A 50 -1.31 4.09 7.00
C GLU A 50 -2.82 4.06 7.28
N ASN A 51 -3.63 4.73 6.45
CA ASN A 51 -5.08 4.79 6.58
C ASN A 51 -5.83 3.73 5.75
N MET A 52 -5.12 2.78 5.15
CA MET A 52 -5.76 1.73 4.34
C MET A 52 -6.71 0.89 5.20
N PRO A 53 -7.95 0.61 4.74
CA PRO A 53 -8.86 -0.24 5.48
C PRO A 53 -8.29 -1.64 5.65
N LYS A 54 -8.66 -2.30 6.76
CA LYS A 54 -8.37 -3.72 6.96
C LYS A 54 -9.03 -4.56 5.86
N LEU A 55 -8.40 -5.70 5.57
CA LEU A 55 -8.92 -6.74 4.70
C LEU A 55 -10.35 -7.11 5.11
N LYS A 56 -11.25 -7.10 4.14
CA LYS A 56 -12.62 -7.59 4.29
C LYS A 56 -12.61 -9.09 4.06
N TRP A 57 -13.20 -9.82 4.99
CA TRP A 57 -13.24 -11.28 4.97
C TRP A 57 -14.65 -11.74 4.64
N GLU A 58 -14.74 -12.68 3.71
CA GLU A 58 -15.96 -13.39 3.34
C GLU A 58 -15.79 -14.86 3.72
N CYS A 59 -16.84 -15.49 4.24
CA CYS A 59 -16.82 -16.92 4.51
C CYS A 59 -17.24 -17.64 3.22
N GLU A 60 -16.25 -18.10 2.44
CA GLU A 60 -16.48 -18.69 1.12
C GLU A 60 -17.09 -20.10 1.22
N TYR A 61 -16.69 -20.85 2.25
CA TYR A 61 -17.25 -22.15 2.58
C TYR A 61 -17.72 -22.14 4.02
N PRO A 62 -18.99 -22.48 4.30
CA PRO A 62 -19.52 -22.46 5.65
C PRO A 62 -18.59 -23.23 6.58
N TYR A 63 -17.91 -22.51 7.46
CA TYR A 63 -17.08 -23.03 8.56
C TYR A 63 -15.76 -23.73 8.17
N THR A 64 -15.27 -23.59 6.93
CA THR A 64 -13.97 -24.21 6.55
C THR A 64 -12.94 -23.22 6.00
N ALA A 65 -13.36 -22.06 5.50
CA ALA A 65 -12.41 -21.02 5.07
C ALA A 65 -12.97 -19.59 5.15
N ASP A 66 -12.10 -18.64 5.54
CA ASP A 66 -12.28 -17.21 5.30
C ASP A 66 -11.43 -16.79 4.09
N GLU A 67 -11.98 -15.95 3.22
CA GLU A 67 -11.31 -15.39 2.05
C GLU A 67 -11.26 -13.86 2.12
N ALA A 68 -10.12 -13.26 1.76
CA ALA A 68 -10.01 -11.81 1.54
C ALA A 68 -9.37 -11.53 0.18
N ARG A 69 -10.15 -10.92 -0.72
CA ARG A 69 -9.70 -10.53 -2.06
C ARG A 69 -9.07 -9.15 -2.04
N THR A 70 -7.92 -9.02 -2.68
CA THR A 70 -7.23 -7.74 -2.89
C THR A 70 -6.85 -7.60 -4.36
N PRO A 71 -6.50 -6.38 -4.84
CA PRO A 71 -5.96 -6.21 -6.18
C PRO A 71 -4.65 -6.97 -6.48
N ILE A 72 -3.95 -7.48 -5.45
CA ILE A 72 -2.63 -8.12 -5.60
C ILE A 72 -2.72 -9.64 -5.44
N THR A 73 -3.59 -10.12 -4.55
CA THR A 73 -3.70 -11.53 -4.18
C THR A 73 -5.06 -11.83 -3.58
N ILE A 74 -5.31 -13.11 -3.35
CA ILE A 74 -6.39 -13.60 -2.51
C ILE A 74 -5.76 -14.30 -1.31
N PHE A 75 -6.10 -13.84 -0.10
CA PHE A 75 -5.76 -14.53 1.14
C PHE A 75 -6.85 -15.53 1.48
N HIS A 76 -6.45 -16.74 1.82
CA HIS A 76 -7.32 -17.77 2.38
C HIS A 76 -6.86 -18.10 3.78
N ILE A 77 -7.81 -18.29 4.69
CA ILE A 77 -7.56 -18.88 6.00
C ILE A 77 -8.38 -20.16 6.08
N PHE A 78 -7.72 -21.31 5.99
CA PHE A 78 -8.36 -22.61 6.16
C PHE A 78 -8.47 -22.96 7.65
N HIS A 79 -9.62 -23.46 8.06
CA HIS A 79 -9.89 -23.90 9.43
C HIS A 79 -9.51 -25.37 9.53
N ASN A 80 -8.48 -25.66 10.32
CA ASN A 80 -7.97 -27.00 10.57
C ASN A 80 -8.16 -27.36 12.05
N ASP A 81 -8.11 -28.65 12.38
CA ASP A 81 -8.21 -29.11 13.77
C ASP A 81 -7.13 -28.49 14.68
N ASP A 82 -5.94 -28.25 14.12
CA ASP A 82 -4.78 -27.69 14.84
C ASP A 82 -4.68 -26.15 14.76
N GLY A 83 -5.66 -25.47 14.15
CA GLY A 83 -5.71 -24.01 14.07
C GLY A 83 -6.01 -23.46 12.67
N PHE A 84 -5.42 -22.32 12.34
CA PHE A 84 -5.80 -21.53 11.17
C PHE A 84 -4.63 -21.40 10.19
N HIS A 85 -4.78 -21.97 9.00
CA HIS A 85 -3.77 -21.92 7.95
C HIS A 85 -3.99 -20.74 7.01
N LEU A 86 -3.15 -19.72 7.11
CA LEU A 86 -3.13 -18.59 6.19
C LEU A 86 -2.31 -18.92 4.94
N ALA A 87 -2.92 -18.79 3.77
CA ALA A 87 -2.28 -18.90 2.47
C ALA A 87 -2.52 -17.64 1.63
N GLY A 88 -1.46 -17.14 0.97
CA GLY A 88 -1.54 -16.06 -0.01
C GLY A 88 -1.05 -16.54 -1.36
N TYR A 89 -1.97 -16.84 -2.28
CA TYR A 89 -1.63 -17.39 -3.59
C TYR A 89 -0.82 -16.39 -4.42
N GLY A 90 0.22 -16.88 -5.09
CA GLY A 90 1.16 -16.03 -5.86
C GLY A 90 2.12 -15.19 -5.00
N LEU A 91 1.97 -15.19 -3.66
CA LEU A 91 2.82 -14.43 -2.75
C LEU A 91 3.88 -15.27 -2.03
N GLY A 92 3.84 -16.59 -2.19
CA GLY A 92 4.67 -17.53 -1.41
C GLY A 92 4.38 -17.51 0.09
N LEU A 93 3.17 -17.06 0.48
CA LEU A 93 2.76 -16.98 1.88
C LEU A 93 2.02 -18.25 2.28
N SER A 94 2.53 -18.94 3.31
CA SER A 94 1.90 -20.11 3.95
C SER A 94 2.32 -20.15 5.41
N LYS A 95 1.37 -20.03 6.35
CA LYS A 95 1.66 -20.01 7.79
C LYS A 95 0.49 -20.45 8.66
N MET A 96 0.79 -21.18 9.75
CA MET A 96 -0.18 -21.60 10.76
C MET A 96 -0.28 -20.60 11.92
N PHE A 97 -1.49 -20.42 12.44
CA PHE A 97 -1.79 -19.59 13.62
C PHE A 97 -2.73 -20.33 14.58
N GLY A 98 -2.64 -20.00 15.88
CA GLY A 98 -3.49 -20.61 16.89
C GLY A 98 -4.91 -20.05 16.88
N THR A 99 -5.09 -18.82 16.39
CA THR A 99 -6.41 -18.16 16.34
C THR A 99 -6.69 -17.49 14.99
N LEU A 100 -7.96 -17.37 14.64
CA LEU A 100 -8.41 -16.68 13.43
C LEU A 100 -7.98 -15.21 13.43
N ASP A 101 -8.06 -14.54 14.58
CA ASP A 101 -7.68 -13.13 14.72
C ASP A 101 -6.18 -12.89 14.51
N GLU A 102 -5.32 -13.83 14.93
CA GLU A 102 -3.89 -13.77 14.64
C GLU A 102 -3.62 -13.90 13.14
N ALA A 103 -4.28 -14.84 12.47
CA ALA A 103 -4.16 -15.02 11.02
C ALA A 103 -4.63 -13.77 10.27
N LYS A 104 -5.81 -13.23 10.63
CA LYS A 104 -6.36 -12.01 10.02
C LYS A 104 -5.47 -10.78 10.28
N ARG A 105 -4.92 -10.63 11.50
CA ARG A 105 -3.99 -9.54 11.82
C ARG A 105 -2.71 -9.66 11.02
N PHE A 106 -2.13 -10.86 10.92
CA PHE A 106 -0.92 -11.08 10.13
C PHE A 106 -1.15 -10.77 8.65
N ALA A 107 -2.25 -11.24 8.07
CA ALA A 107 -2.59 -10.97 6.67
C ALA A 107 -2.72 -9.47 6.36
N ASN A 108 -3.33 -8.70 7.28
CA ASN A 108 -3.40 -7.24 7.17
C ASN A 108 -2.02 -6.58 7.13
N GLU A 109 -1.13 -6.93 8.06
CA GLU A 109 0.21 -6.36 8.13
C GLU A 109 1.09 -6.79 6.94
N ASP A 110 0.98 -8.04 6.51
CA ASP A 110 1.67 -8.54 5.31
C ASP A 110 1.22 -7.80 4.05
N TYR A 111 -0.09 -7.61 3.88
CA TYR A 111 -0.64 -6.84 2.76
C TYR A 111 -0.16 -5.39 2.79
N LYS A 112 -0.25 -4.72 3.95
CA LYS A 112 0.25 -3.34 4.14
C LYS A 112 1.73 -3.23 3.80
N LYS A 113 2.56 -4.17 4.26
CA LYS A 113 4.00 -4.21 3.96
C LYS A 113 4.27 -4.36 2.45
N ARG A 114 3.53 -5.21 1.75
CA ARG A 114 3.66 -5.39 0.30
C ARG A 114 3.27 -4.15 -0.47
N ILE A 115 2.22 -3.44 -0.04
CA ILE A 115 1.84 -2.15 -0.63
C ILE A 115 2.97 -1.12 -0.44
N LYS A 116 3.56 -1.03 0.76
CA LYS A 116 4.73 -0.15 0.99
C LYS A 116 5.88 -0.45 0.03
N GLN A 117 6.24 -1.73 -0.08
CA GLN A 117 7.30 -2.18 -1.01
C GLN A 117 6.97 -1.85 -2.47
N ALA A 118 5.73 -2.07 -2.91
CA ALA A 118 5.30 -1.76 -4.27
C ALA A 118 5.35 -0.26 -4.57
N LEU A 119 5.03 0.58 -3.57
CA LEU A 119 5.16 2.02 -3.68
C LEU A 119 6.63 2.47 -3.60
N GLY A 120 7.52 1.72 -2.94
CA GLY A 120 8.88 2.15 -2.61
C GLY A 120 8.89 3.08 -1.40
N LEU A 121 8.15 2.71 -0.36
CA LEU A 121 8.17 3.30 0.99
C LEU A 121 8.93 2.38 1.95
#